data_AF-A0A941EWG7-F1
#
_entry.id   AF-A0A941EWG7-F1
#
_cell.length_a   1.000
_cell.length_b   1.000
_cell.length_c   1.000
_cell.angle_alpha   90.00
_cell.angle_beta   90.00
_cell.angle_gamma   90.00
#
_symmetry.space_group_name_H-M   'P 1'
#
loop_
_entity.id
_entity.type
_entity.pdbx_description
1 polymer ?
#
loop_
_entity_poly.entity_id
_entity_poly.type
_entity_poly.pdbx_seq_one_letter_code
_entity_poly.pdbx_strand_id
1 'polypeptide(L)'
;PPPDPAWPENRERYHDMRVDQRRGWSHNQVIEEWARSAPQQLSLLEAGQYDAVAQDPVNVTGLGVYPRHLLANTMAFNVFCHLRNDMLAPDGPLPFSLPEATDADVAPAVEFMIAGIPQMQGPELAATVTEPLVLELTGPGATTVTVRPASGDDGILTLEAGAHGETKISSTALDFVNWGTIRKPWRNYCEVTGDTSSAERFLDRLNIV
;
A
#
# COMPACT_ATOMS: atom_id res chain seq x y z
N PRO A 1 9.69 12.21 18.52
CA PRO A 1 10.31 13.49 18.07
C PRO A 1 9.68 13.96 16.77
N PRO A 2 9.39 15.27 16.61
CA PRO A 2 9.00 15.80 15.31
C PRO A 2 10.13 15.55 14.29
N PRO A 3 9.81 15.28 13.01
CA PRO A 3 10.82 15.13 11.97
C PRO A 3 11.65 16.41 11.85
N ASP A 4 12.95 16.24 11.58
CA ASP A 4 13.86 17.36 11.37
C ASP A 4 13.41 18.15 10.13
N PRO A 5 13.16 19.47 10.24
CA PRO A 5 12.69 20.28 9.11
C PRO A 5 13.68 20.33 7.93
N ALA A 6 14.94 19.91 8.12
CA ALA A 6 15.90 19.77 7.03
C ALA A 6 15.70 18.50 6.18
N TRP A 7 14.84 17.56 6.59
CA TRP A 7 14.62 16.32 5.87
C TRP A 7 13.76 16.51 4.62
N PRO A 8 13.95 15.70 3.57
CA PRO A 8 13.12 15.78 2.37
C PRO A 8 11.63 15.56 2.67
N GLU A 9 10.78 16.43 2.11
CA GLU A 9 9.31 16.27 2.17
C GLU A 9 8.82 15.11 1.27
N ASN A 10 9.53 14.85 0.17
CA ASN A 10 9.29 13.68 -0.67
C ASN A 10 9.75 12.41 0.05
N ARG A 11 8.84 11.45 0.19
CA ARG A 11 9.06 10.21 0.94
C ARG A 11 10.18 9.33 0.39
N GLU A 12 10.28 9.20 -0.93
CA GLU A 12 11.34 8.40 -1.56
C GLU A 12 12.71 9.00 -1.27
N ARG A 13 12.85 10.33 -1.41
CA ARG A 13 14.11 11.03 -1.08
C ARG A 13 14.44 10.94 0.42
N TYR A 14 13.43 10.95 1.29
CA TYR A 14 13.63 10.70 2.71
C TYR A 14 14.15 9.28 2.96
N HIS A 15 13.57 8.26 2.30
CA HIS A 15 14.07 6.88 2.39
C HIS A 15 15.50 6.74 1.85
N ASP A 16 15.82 7.34 0.70
CA ASP A 16 17.17 7.34 0.13
C ASP A 16 18.20 7.89 1.11
N MET A 17 17.91 9.03 1.75
CA MET A 17 18.77 9.60 2.79
C MET A 17 19.01 8.61 3.95
N ARG A 18 17.96 7.89 4.40
CA ARG A 18 18.07 6.92 5.49
C ARG A 18 18.86 5.67 5.09
N VAL A 19 18.73 5.24 3.84
CA VAL A 19 19.53 4.16 3.24
C VAL A 19 20.99 4.58 3.12
N ASP A 20 21.27 5.78 2.63
CA ASP A 20 22.63 6.31 2.47
C ASP A 20 23.41 6.35 3.78
N GLN A 21 22.77 6.75 4.88
CA GLN A 21 23.36 6.71 6.23
C GLN A 21 23.85 5.32 6.65
N ARG A 22 23.29 4.26 6.05
CA ARG A 22 23.53 2.85 6.40
C ARG A 22 24.19 2.07 5.26
N ARG A 23 24.46 2.70 4.11
CA ARG A 23 24.93 2.05 2.89
C ARG A 23 26.25 1.29 3.07
N GLY A 24 27.09 1.74 4.01
CA GLY A 24 28.36 1.09 4.35
C GLY A 24 28.27 0.04 5.46
N TRP A 25 27.09 -0.27 6.00
CA TRP A 25 26.94 -1.24 7.08
C TRP A 25 27.13 -2.68 6.58
N SER A 26 27.69 -3.52 7.44
CA SER A 26 27.71 -4.97 7.23
C SER A 26 26.32 -5.58 7.44
N HIS A 27 26.09 -6.77 6.87
CA HIS A 27 24.85 -7.53 7.08
C HIS A 27 24.52 -7.72 8.57
N ASN A 28 25.53 -8.03 9.41
CA ASN A 28 25.32 -8.21 10.85
C ASN A 28 24.82 -6.93 11.52
N GLN A 29 25.38 -5.76 11.17
CA GLN A 29 24.92 -4.48 11.72
C GLN A 29 23.47 -4.18 11.33
N VAL A 30 23.07 -4.50 10.10
CA VAL A 30 21.68 -4.35 9.65
C VAL A 30 20.74 -5.28 10.43
N ILE A 31 21.12 -6.55 10.61
CA ILE A 31 20.34 -7.53 11.37
C ILE A 31 20.23 -7.12 12.84
N GLU A 32 21.31 -6.66 13.46
CA GLU A 32 21.32 -6.19 14.85
C GLU A 32 20.46 -4.95 15.05
N GLU A 33 20.48 -4.02 14.09
CA GLU A 33 19.58 -2.85 14.09
C GLU A 33 18.13 -3.28 14.01
N TRP A 34 17.79 -4.18 13.08
CA TRP A 34 16.44 -4.71 12.95
C TRP A 34 15.98 -5.39 14.24
N ALA A 35 16.80 -6.27 14.81
CA ALA A 35 16.50 -6.98 16.06
C ALA A 35 16.30 -6.04 17.25
N ARG A 36 16.98 -4.89 17.27
CA ARG A 36 16.84 -3.87 18.32
C ARG A 36 15.60 -3.00 18.15
N SER A 37 15.32 -2.58 16.92
CA SER A 37 14.27 -1.59 16.61
C SER A 37 12.90 -2.22 16.40
N ALA A 38 12.81 -3.43 15.84
CA ALA A 38 11.53 -4.07 15.53
C ALA A 38 10.63 -4.27 16.77
N PRO A 39 11.10 -4.75 17.93
CA PRO A 39 10.25 -4.89 19.11
C PRO A 39 9.67 -3.55 19.58
N GLN A 40 10.47 -2.48 19.54
CA GLN A 40 10.04 -1.14 19.95
C GLN A 40 8.97 -0.60 19.01
N GLN A 41 9.15 -0.82 17.71
CA GLN A 41 8.17 -0.46 16.70
C GLN A 41 6.85 -1.23 16.90
N LEU A 42 6.93 -2.54 17.14
CA LEU A 42 5.73 -3.36 17.43
C LEU A 42 4.98 -2.86 18.66
N SER A 43 5.65 -2.51 19.75
CA SER A 43 5.00 -1.94 20.94
C SER A 43 4.29 -0.62 20.65
N LEU A 44 4.84 0.23 19.78
CA LEU A 44 4.18 1.48 19.37
C LEU A 44 2.95 1.22 18.51
N LEU A 45 3.02 0.25 17.60
CA LEU A 45 1.91 -0.13 16.72
C LEU A 45 0.76 -0.78 17.51
N GLU A 46 1.10 -1.62 18.51
CA GLU A 46 0.14 -2.23 19.44
C GLU A 46 -0.56 -1.15 20.27
N ALA A 47 0.17 -0.19 20.84
CA ALA A 47 -0.42 0.92 21.58
C ALA A 47 -1.34 1.78 20.70
N GLY A 48 -1.09 1.82 19.39
CA GLY A 48 -1.95 2.49 18.41
C GLY A 48 -3.29 1.81 18.18
N GLN A 49 -3.52 0.60 18.68
CA GLN A 49 -4.78 -0.14 18.55
C GLN A 49 -5.79 0.18 19.66
N TYR A 50 -5.37 0.87 20.73
CA TYR A 50 -6.27 1.16 21.85
C TYR A 50 -7.35 2.17 21.46
N ASP A 51 -8.61 1.89 21.80
CA ASP A 51 -9.79 2.71 21.46
C ASP A 51 -9.60 4.20 21.73
N ALA A 52 -8.92 4.56 22.82
CA ALA A 52 -8.67 5.94 23.22
C ALA A 52 -7.87 6.76 22.19
N VAL A 53 -7.07 6.11 21.33
CA VAL A 53 -6.16 6.75 20.37
C VAL A 53 -6.25 6.16 18.95
N ALA A 54 -6.97 5.05 18.76
CA ALA A 54 -7.01 4.30 17.50
C ALA A 54 -7.48 5.14 16.30
N GLN A 55 -8.38 6.09 16.52
CA GLN A 55 -8.92 6.97 15.50
C GLN A 55 -8.16 8.30 15.36
N ASP A 56 -7.13 8.54 16.18
CA ASP A 56 -6.35 9.76 16.08
C ASP A 56 -5.74 9.89 14.68
N PRO A 57 -5.84 11.07 14.04
CA PRO A 57 -5.22 11.27 12.74
C PRO A 57 -3.70 11.31 12.89
N VAL A 58 -3.01 10.55 12.06
CA VAL A 58 -1.55 10.56 11.95
C VAL A 58 -1.16 10.95 10.53
N ASN A 59 -0.45 12.08 10.41
CA ASN A 59 0.19 12.47 9.16
C ASN A 59 1.39 11.55 8.90
N VAL A 60 1.30 10.77 7.83
CA VAL A 60 2.38 9.94 7.33
C VAL A 60 3.02 10.68 6.16
N THR A 61 4.18 11.28 6.41
CA THR A 61 4.87 12.15 5.44
C THR A 61 4.95 11.51 4.06
N GLY A 62 4.42 12.23 3.08
CA GLY A 62 4.38 11.85 1.67
C GLY A 62 3.34 10.79 1.28
N LEU A 63 2.49 10.30 2.20
CA LEU A 63 1.44 9.32 1.90
C LEU A 63 0.02 9.82 2.17
N GLY A 64 -0.17 10.61 3.23
CA GLY A 64 -1.49 11.09 3.63
C GLY A 64 -1.71 11.07 5.13
N VAL A 65 -2.97 11.18 5.53
CA VAL A 65 -3.41 11.17 6.93
C VAL A 65 -4.25 9.92 7.16
N TYR A 66 -3.85 9.11 8.13
CA TYR A 66 -4.49 7.83 8.43
C TYR A 66 -4.87 7.76 9.90
N PRO A 67 -5.94 7.02 10.26
CA PRO A 67 -6.21 6.75 11.66
C PRO A 67 -5.09 5.89 12.25
N ARG A 68 -4.71 6.17 13.50
CA ARG A 68 -3.54 5.58 14.16
C ARG A 68 -3.49 4.05 14.10
N HIS A 69 -4.63 3.36 14.23
CA HIS A 69 -4.67 1.89 14.18
C HIS A 69 -4.16 1.33 12.85
N LEU A 70 -4.40 2.04 11.74
CA LEU A 70 -3.99 1.63 10.40
C LEU A 70 -2.47 1.70 10.19
N LEU A 71 -1.70 2.31 11.11
CA LEU A 71 -0.24 2.27 11.05
C LEU A 71 0.31 0.85 11.17
N ALA A 72 -0.35 -0.05 11.89
CA ALA A 72 0.05 -1.44 11.94
C ALA A 72 -0.04 -2.09 10.54
N ASN A 73 -1.10 -1.77 9.80
CA ASN A 73 -1.30 -2.23 8.43
C ASN A 73 -0.25 -1.67 7.46
N THR A 74 0.19 -0.41 7.64
CA THR A 74 1.31 0.14 6.86
C THR A 74 2.59 -0.67 7.04
N MET A 75 2.86 -1.17 8.25
CA MET A 75 4.04 -1.98 8.54
C MET A 75 3.88 -3.39 7.98
N ALA A 76 2.69 -3.99 8.14
CA ALA A 76 2.38 -5.29 7.55
C ALA A 76 2.56 -5.25 6.02
N PHE A 77 2.02 -4.23 5.34
CA PHE A 77 2.24 -3.99 3.91
C PHE A 77 3.72 -3.91 3.54
N ASN A 78 4.50 -3.07 4.24
CA ASN A 78 5.93 -2.90 3.95
C ASN A 78 6.71 -4.21 4.11
N VAL A 79 6.55 -4.90 5.25
CA VAL A 79 7.25 -6.16 5.51
C VAL A 79 6.82 -7.22 4.51
N PHE A 80 5.52 -7.34 4.24
CA PHE A 80 4.99 -8.30 3.29
C PHE A 80 5.58 -8.07 1.89
N CYS A 81 5.52 -6.82 1.38
CA CYS A 81 6.03 -6.46 0.06
C CYS A 81 7.53 -6.76 -0.06
N HIS A 82 8.33 -6.21 0.85
CA HIS A 82 9.78 -6.34 0.75
C HIS A 82 10.21 -7.80 0.93
N LEU A 83 9.64 -8.50 1.91
CA LEU A 83 10.00 -9.88 2.14
C LEU A 83 9.61 -10.75 0.94
N ARG A 84 8.37 -10.70 0.46
CA ARG A 84 7.90 -11.66 -0.56
C ARG A 84 8.24 -11.26 -1.99
N ASN A 85 8.26 -9.97 -2.30
CA ASN A 85 8.36 -9.49 -3.68
C ASN A 85 9.74 -8.91 -4.02
N ASP A 86 10.50 -8.42 -3.04
CA ASP A 86 11.80 -7.77 -3.30
C ASP A 86 13.01 -8.62 -2.86
N MET A 87 12.85 -9.45 -1.81
CA MET A 87 13.94 -10.23 -1.24
C MET A 87 14.01 -11.66 -1.80
N LEU A 88 12.87 -12.30 -2.08
CA LEU A 88 12.82 -13.70 -2.52
C LEU A 88 12.82 -13.82 -4.04
N ALA A 89 13.41 -14.90 -4.54
CA ALA A 89 13.33 -15.28 -5.95
C ALA A 89 11.87 -15.42 -6.41
N PRO A 90 11.55 -15.13 -7.69
CA PRO A 90 12.50 -14.84 -8.79
C PRO A 90 12.98 -13.39 -8.85
N ASP A 91 12.32 -12.46 -8.16
CA ASP A 91 12.58 -11.03 -8.29
C ASP A 91 13.71 -10.53 -7.37
N GLY A 92 13.86 -11.19 -6.22
CA GLY A 92 14.91 -10.94 -5.24
C GLY A 92 16.04 -11.99 -5.25
N PRO A 93 17.15 -11.69 -4.53
CA PRO A 93 18.35 -12.51 -4.55
C PRO A 93 18.28 -13.79 -3.68
N LEU A 94 17.28 -13.92 -2.80
CA LEU A 94 17.22 -15.00 -1.83
C LEU A 94 16.47 -16.23 -2.41
N PRO A 95 17.09 -17.41 -2.48
CA PRO A 95 16.54 -18.55 -3.21
C PRO A 95 15.60 -19.43 -2.39
N PHE A 96 15.10 -18.96 -1.24
CA PHE A 96 14.22 -19.75 -0.38
C PHE A 96 12.74 -19.37 -0.55
N SER A 97 11.86 -20.30 -0.20
CA SER A 97 10.41 -20.12 -0.24
C SER A 97 9.85 -19.87 1.16
N LEU A 98 8.77 -19.09 1.22
CA LEU A 98 7.93 -18.98 2.42
C LEU A 98 6.69 -19.85 2.30
N PRO A 99 6.01 -20.15 3.42
CA PRO A 99 4.66 -20.70 3.37
C PRO A 99 3.72 -19.83 2.52
N GLU A 100 2.68 -20.47 2.00
CA GLU A 100 1.60 -19.77 1.31
C GLU A 100 1.00 -18.69 2.24
N ALA A 101 0.71 -17.52 1.68
CA ALA A 101 0.22 -16.41 2.46
C ALA A 101 -1.23 -16.68 2.91
N THR A 102 -1.51 -16.42 4.18
CA THR A 102 -2.83 -16.55 4.77
C THR A 102 -3.59 -15.23 4.75
N ASP A 103 -4.88 -15.26 5.07
CA ASP A 103 -5.69 -14.04 5.16
C ASP A 103 -5.10 -13.04 6.17
N ALA A 104 -4.58 -13.53 7.30
CA ALA A 104 -3.93 -12.71 8.32
C ALA A 104 -2.64 -12.01 7.83
N ASP A 105 -1.98 -12.56 6.80
CA ASP A 105 -0.79 -11.95 6.20
C ASP A 105 -1.17 -10.86 5.18
N VAL A 106 -2.24 -11.07 4.42
CA VAL A 106 -2.57 -10.28 3.22
C VAL A 106 -3.62 -9.20 3.51
N ALA A 107 -4.65 -9.50 4.31
CA ALA A 107 -5.75 -8.58 4.56
C ALA A 107 -5.29 -7.22 5.13
N PRO A 108 -4.35 -7.14 6.11
CA PRO A 108 -3.86 -5.86 6.60
C PRO A 108 -3.15 -5.05 5.50
N ALA A 109 -2.37 -5.70 4.64
CA ALA A 109 -1.68 -5.04 3.55
C ALA A 109 -2.67 -4.47 2.53
N VAL A 110 -3.68 -5.25 2.13
CA VAL A 110 -4.73 -4.82 1.21
C VAL A 110 -5.55 -3.67 1.79
N GLU A 111 -5.95 -3.74 3.06
CA GLU A 111 -6.71 -2.68 3.72
C GLU A 111 -5.96 -1.34 3.68
N PHE A 112 -4.65 -1.35 3.97
CA PHE A 112 -3.83 -0.15 3.85
C PHE A 112 -3.73 0.35 2.40
N MET A 113 -3.49 -0.55 1.44
CA MET A 113 -3.42 -0.19 0.02
C MET A 113 -4.71 0.49 -0.45
N ILE A 114 -5.87 -0.07 -0.12
CA ILE A 114 -7.20 0.50 -0.44
C ILE A 114 -7.36 1.89 0.19
N ALA A 115 -7.00 2.06 1.47
CA ALA A 115 -7.03 3.36 2.14
C ALA A 115 -6.02 4.37 1.55
N GLY A 116 -4.97 3.89 0.88
CA GLY A 116 -3.93 4.67 0.24
C GLY A 116 -4.30 5.25 -1.13
N ILE A 117 -5.13 4.57 -1.91
CA ILE A 117 -5.54 4.99 -3.26
C ILE A 117 -5.99 6.47 -3.35
N PRO A 118 -6.84 7.00 -2.46
CA PRO A 118 -7.30 8.38 -2.59
C PRO A 118 -6.25 9.42 -2.14
N GLN A 119 -5.24 9.01 -1.37
CA GLN A 119 -4.31 9.95 -0.71
C GLN A 119 -2.92 10.00 -1.35
N MET A 120 -2.46 8.89 -1.96
CA MET A 120 -1.08 8.76 -2.44
C MET A 120 -0.88 9.18 -3.90
N GLN A 121 -1.95 9.34 -4.67
CA GLN A 121 -1.92 9.32 -6.14
C GLN A 121 -2.03 10.72 -6.77
N GLY A 122 -2.56 11.68 -6.02
CA GLY A 122 -2.81 13.04 -6.47
C GLY A 122 -3.94 13.18 -7.50
N PRO A 123 -4.15 14.39 -8.05
CA PRO A 123 -5.28 14.69 -8.95
C PRO A 123 -5.20 13.94 -10.28
N GLU A 124 -4.02 13.48 -10.68
CA GLU A 124 -3.82 12.79 -11.95
C GLU A 124 -4.52 11.42 -11.97
N LEU A 125 -4.60 10.70 -10.84
CA LEU A 125 -5.41 9.49 -10.76
C LEU A 125 -6.90 9.82 -10.72
N ALA A 126 -7.30 10.81 -9.94
CA ALA A 126 -8.72 11.21 -9.84
C ALA A 126 -9.30 11.57 -11.22
N ALA A 127 -8.53 12.23 -12.08
CA ALA A 127 -8.93 12.58 -13.45
C ALA A 127 -9.19 11.36 -14.37
N THR A 128 -8.68 10.17 -14.01
CA THR A 128 -8.91 8.94 -14.78
C THR A 128 -10.29 8.31 -14.51
N VAL A 129 -10.87 8.59 -13.35
CA VAL A 129 -12.11 7.98 -12.86
C VAL A 129 -13.29 8.91 -13.17
N THR A 130 -13.90 8.72 -14.34
CA THR A 130 -15.05 9.51 -14.81
C THR A 130 -16.40 8.87 -14.47
N GLU A 131 -16.38 7.59 -14.09
CA GLU A 131 -17.52 6.79 -13.68
C GLU A 131 -17.08 5.79 -12.58
N PRO A 132 -18.01 5.20 -11.81
CA PRO A 132 -17.65 4.20 -10.80
C PRO A 132 -16.97 2.96 -11.40
N LEU A 133 -15.82 2.60 -10.83
CA LEU A 133 -15.08 1.38 -11.17
C LEU A 133 -15.12 0.40 -10.01
N VAL A 134 -15.43 -0.87 -10.25
CA VAL A 134 -15.40 -1.92 -9.22
C VAL A 134 -14.03 -2.59 -9.22
N LEU A 135 -13.34 -2.57 -8.08
CA LEU A 135 -12.15 -3.38 -7.82
C LEU A 135 -12.56 -4.59 -6.98
N GLU A 136 -12.51 -5.78 -7.58
CA GLU A 136 -12.79 -7.04 -6.92
C GLU A 136 -11.51 -7.85 -6.73
N LEU A 137 -11.14 -8.04 -5.46
CA LEU A 137 -9.98 -8.83 -5.05
C LEU A 137 -10.45 -10.15 -4.43
N THR A 138 -9.84 -11.25 -4.86
CA THR A 138 -10.15 -12.61 -4.40
C THR A 138 -8.97 -13.24 -3.64
N GLY A 139 -9.22 -14.37 -2.96
CA GLY A 139 -8.21 -15.08 -2.18
C GLY A 139 -7.97 -14.49 -0.78
N PRO A 140 -6.83 -14.78 -0.14
CA PRO A 140 -6.45 -14.15 1.14
C PRO A 140 -6.45 -12.63 1.04
N GLY A 141 -7.16 -11.93 1.93
CA GLY A 141 -7.37 -10.48 1.84
C GLY A 141 -8.42 -10.07 0.80
N ALA A 142 -9.32 -10.98 0.41
CA ALA A 142 -10.41 -10.69 -0.51
C ALA A 142 -11.18 -9.44 -0.08
N THR A 143 -11.39 -8.53 -1.02
CA THR A 143 -11.98 -7.22 -0.78
C THR A 143 -12.66 -6.76 -2.06
N THR A 144 -13.88 -6.26 -1.96
CA THR A 144 -14.59 -5.65 -3.09
C THR A 144 -14.92 -4.21 -2.74
N VAL A 145 -14.42 -3.27 -3.54
CA VAL A 145 -14.66 -1.85 -3.37
C VAL A 145 -15.05 -1.19 -4.68
N THR A 146 -15.79 -0.11 -4.59
CA THR A 146 -16.08 0.78 -5.71
C THR A 146 -15.25 2.04 -5.58
N VAL A 147 -14.45 2.32 -6.60
CA VAL A 147 -13.73 3.57 -6.79
C VAL A 147 -14.68 4.55 -7.47
N ARG A 148 -15.05 5.62 -6.77
CA ARG A 148 -15.96 6.64 -7.27
C ARG A 148 -15.20 7.87 -7.77
N PRO A 149 -15.70 8.55 -8.83
CA PRO A 149 -15.17 9.83 -9.27
C PRO A 149 -15.08 10.85 -8.13
N ALA A 150 -14.12 11.77 -8.24
CA ALA A 150 -14.09 12.94 -7.38
C ALA A 150 -15.39 13.75 -7.58
N SER A 151 -16.10 14.03 -6.50
CA SER A 151 -17.40 14.72 -6.52
C SER A 151 -17.43 16.00 -5.66
N GLY A 152 -16.37 16.26 -4.90
CA GLY A 152 -16.21 17.43 -4.05
C GLY A 152 -15.12 18.40 -4.52
N ASP A 153 -15.05 19.56 -3.87
CA ASP A 153 -14.08 20.62 -4.17
C ASP A 153 -12.63 20.23 -3.87
N ASP A 154 -12.41 19.14 -3.12
CA ASP A 154 -11.08 18.61 -2.82
C ASP A 154 -10.44 17.87 -4.02
N GLY A 155 -11.24 17.50 -5.02
CA GLY A 155 -10.76 16.78 -6.20
C GLY A 155 -10.28 15.36 -5.91
N ILE A 156 -10.68 14.77 -4.77
CA ILE A 156 -10.23 13.46 -4.32
C ILE A 156 -11.29 12.40 -4.68
N LEU A 157 -10.84 11.29 -5.28
CA LEU A 157 -11.69 10.12 -5.51
C LEU A 157 -12.06 9.45 -4.18
N THR A 158 -13.15 8.68 -4.13
CA THR A 158 -13.53 7.95 -2.91
C THR A 158 -13.61 6.45 -3.15
N LEU A 159 -13.42 5.67 -2.08
CA LEU A 159 -13.62 4.23 -2.11
C LEU A 159 -14.73 3.88 -1.13
N GLU A 160 -15.65 3.03 -1.58
CA GLU A 160 -16.72 2.48 -0.76
C GLU A 160 -16.73 0.96 -0.87
N ALA A 161 -17.20 0.29 0.18
CA ALA A 161 -17.39 -1.15 0.14
C ALA A 161 -18.50 -1.54 -0.84
N GLY A 162 -18.30 -2.64 -1.56
CA GLY A 162 -19.29 -3.19 -2.49
C GLY A 162 -18.97 -2.97 -3.96
N ALA A 163 -19.82 -3.53 -4.82
CA ALA A 163 -19.68 -3.53 -6.27
C ALA A 163 -20.78 -2.66 -6.90
N HIS A 164 -20.50 -1.38 -7.09
CA HIS A 164 -21.42 -0.38 -7.58
C HIS A 164 -20.88 0.26 -8.88
N GLY A 165 -20.98 -0.45 -9.98
CA GLY A 165 -20.56 0.01 -11.30
C GLY A 165 -20.59 -1.11 -12.33
N GLU A 166 -20.64 -0.75 -13.61
CA GLU A 166 -20.67 -1.72 -14.72
C GLU A 166 -19.25 -2.14 -15.14
N THR A 167 -18.26 -1.27 -14.92
CA THR A 167 -16.85 -1.56 -15.21
C THR A 167 -16.21 -2.19 -13.99
N LYS A 168 -15.69 -3.41 -14.16
CA LYS A 168 -15.13 -4.23 -13.08
C LYS A 168 -13.71 -4.68 -13.43
N ILE A 169 -12.82 -4.56 -12.46
CA ILE A 169 -11.44 -4.98 -12.46
C ILE A 169 -11.32 -6.10 -11.43
N SER A 170 -10.99 -7.31 -11.87
CA SER A 170 -10.87 -8.49 -11.01
C SER A 170 -9.41 -8.94 -10.93
N SER A 171 -8.94 -9.27 -9.73
CA SER A 171 -7.57 -9.77 -9.47
C SER A 171 -7.57 -10.64 -8.22
N THR A 172 -6.49 -11.38 -7.95
CA THR A 172 -6.24 -11.83 -6.58
C THR A 172 -5.73 -10.65 -5.74
N ALA A 173 -5.97 -10.68 -4.44
CA ALA A 173 -5.43 -9.71 -3.48
C ALA A 173 -3.89 -9.76 -3.42
N LEU A 174 -3.29 -10.94 -3.58
CA LEU A 174 -1.84 -11.11 -3.67
C LEU A 174 -1.24 -10.45 -4.91
N ASP A 175 -1.91 -10.60 -6.06
CA ASP A 175 -1.48 -9.93 -7.28
C ASP A 175 -1.65 -8.42 -7.17
N PHE A 176 -2.70 -7.94 -6.49
CA PHE A 176 -2.90 -6.52 -6.23
C PHE A 176 -1.74 -5.87 -5.50
N VAL A 177 -1.16 -6.56 -4.50
CA VAL A 177 0.06 -6.08 -3.84
C VAL A 177 1.20 -5.86 -4.84
N ASN A 178 1.30 -6.70 -5.87
CA ASN A 178 2.35 -6.63 -6.88
C ASN A 178 2.08 -5.56 -7.96
N TRP A 179 0.91 -5.58 -8.60
CA TRP A 179 0.63 -4.63 -9.69
C TRP A 179 0.19 -3.26 -9.20
N GLY A 180 -0.47 -3.17 -8.04
CA GLY A 180 -0.87 -1.90 -7.42
C GLY A 180 0.34 -1.07 -6.96
N THR A 181 1.48 -1.72 -6.74
CA THR A 181 2.77 -1.10 -6.40
C THR A 181 3.74 -1.08 -7.58
N ILE A 182 3.24 -1.24 -8.81
CA ILE A 182 3.97 -1.21 -10.09
C ILE A 182 5.15 -2.19 -10.23
N ARG A 183 5.30 -3.16 -9.33
CA ARG A 183 6.34 -4.22 -9.43
C ARG A 183 6.07 -5.16 -10.60
N LYS A 184 4.80 -5.34 -10.94
CA LYS A 184 4.34 -6.19 -12.04
C LYS A 184 3.34 -5.44 -12.91
N PRO A 185 3.32 -5.66 -14.23
CA PRO A 185 2.37 -5.01 -15.12
C PRO A 185 0.96 -5.58 -14.87
N TRP A 186 0.00 -4.72 -14.51
CA TRP A 186 -1.37 -5.11 -14.18
C TRP A 186 -2.05 -5.95 -15.27
N ARG A 187 -1.70 -5.74 -16.56
CA ARG A 187 -2.26 -6.45 -17.72
C ARG A 187 -2.11 -7.97 -17.67
N ASN A 188 -1.16 -8.47 -16.89
CA ASN A 188 -0.94 -9.92 -16.73
C ASN A 188 -1.75 -10.53 -15.57
N TYR A 189 -2.38 -9.70 -14.74
CA TYR A 189 -2.96 -10.11 -13.45
C TYR A 189 -4.39 -9.64 -13.24
N CYS A 190 -4.87 -8.67 -14.03
CA CYS A 190 -6.24 -8.19 -13.96
C CYS A 190 -7.08 -8.72 -15.11
N GLU A 191 -8.32 -9.10 -14.81
CA GLU A 191 -9.40 -9.27 -15.77
C GLU A 191 -10.31 -8.05 -15.72
N VAL A 192 -10.66 -7.51 -16.88
CA VAL A 192 -11.53 -6.32 -16.99
C VAL A 192 -12.80 -6.67 -17.75
N THR A 193 -13.95 -6.32 -17.18
CA THR A 193 -15.26 -6.39 -17.84
C THR A 193 -15.94 -5.03 -17.83
N GLY A 194 -16.82 -4.74 -18.80
CA GLY A 194 -17.45 -3.42 -18.95
C GLY A 194 -16.62 -2.49 -19.86
N ASP A 195 -16.45 -1.22 -19.49
CA ASP A 195 -15.62 -0.28 -20.25
C ASP A 195 -14.13 -0.49 -19.95
N THR A 196 -13.46 -1.23 -20.84
CA THR A 196 -12.03 -1.50 -20.74
C THR A 196 -11.19 -0.22 -20.81
N SER A 197 -11.57 0.77 -21.61
CA SER A 197 -10.80 2.02 -21.74
C SER A 197 -10.84 2.84 -20.45
N SER A 198 -11.95 2.79 -19.73
CA SER A 198 -12.11 3.43 -18.42
C SER A 198 -11.20 2.79 -17.37
N ALA A 199 -11.21 1.45 -17.29
CA ALA A 199 -10.32 0.71 -16.39
C ALA A 199 -8.84 0.90 -16.72
N GLU A 200 -8.45 0.88 -17.99
CA GLU A 200 -7.06 1.04 -18.43
C GLU A 200 -6.46 2.38 -17.99
N ARG A 201 -7.21 3.48 -18.12
CA ARG A 201 -6.74 4.80 -17.66
C ARG A 201 -6.44 4.81 -16.17
N PHE A 202 -7.30 4.20 -15.36
CA PHE A 202 -7.10 4.09 -13.92
C PHE A 202 -5.89 3.19 -13.59
N LEU A 203 -5.82 2.01 -14.19
CA LEU A 203 -4.78 1.02 -13.91
C LEU A 203 -3.39 1.46 -14.39
N ASP A 204 -3.28 2.18 -15.51
CA ASP A 204 -2.02 2.74 -16.00
C ASP A 204 -1.50 3.90 -15.13
N ARG A 205 -2.35 4.47 -14.27
CA ARG A 205 -2.04 5.63 -13.44
C ARG A 205 -1.82 5.28 -11.96
N LEU A 206 -2.36 4.16 -11.50
CA LEU A 206 -2.24 3.72 -10.12
C LEU A 206 -0.79 3.34 -9.77
N ASN A 207 -0.29 3.90 -8.68
CA ASN A 207 1.04 3.60 -8.13
C ASN A 207 1.07 3.78 -6.60
N ILE A 208 0.74 2.73 -5.85
CA ILE A 208 0.72 2.74 -4.39
C ILE A 208 2.15 2.57 -3.85
N VAL A 209 2.59 3.46 -2.97
CA VAL A 209 3.97 3.58 -2.45
C VAL A 209 4.06 3.49 -0.93
#